data_AF-A0A937PIJ1-F1
#
_entry.id   AF-A0A937PIJ1-F1
#
_cell.length_a   1.000
_cell.length_b   1.000
_cell.length_c   1.000
_cell.angle_alpha   90.00
_cell.angle_beta   90.00
_cell.angle_gamma   90.00
#
_symmetry.space_group_name_H-M   'P 1'
#
loop_
_entity.id
_entity.type
_entity.pdbx_description
1 polymer ?
#
loop_
_entity_poly.entity_id
_entity_poly.type
_entity_poly.pdbx_seq_one_letter_code
_entity_poly.pdbx_strand_id
1 'polypeptide(L)'
;MSSKEPAVDFSTRYPHILESCLSVPFPRLSHKSLHRGLVSKAAVLFYLLVKNRSFNNSNKRVALATLFVFLYLNKRWLKVDSKELCNFCVWVAQSPTQLKEETVKAVEKFIHTYLVDLKK
;
A
#
# COMPACT_ATOMS: atom_id res chain seq x y z
N MET A 1 14.65 -25.59 -0.37
CA MET A 1 15.72 -24.71 0.16
C MET A 1 15.05 -23.49 0.76
N SER A 2 15.15 -23.31 2.08
CA SER A 2 14.51 -22.24 2.84
C SER A 2 15.46 -21.05 2.93
N SER A 3 15.17 -19.96 2.20
CA SER A 3 15.94 -18.71 2.33
C SER A 3 15.53 -17.99 3.60
N LYS A 4 16.31 -18.17 4.67
CA LYS A 4 16.30 -17.33 5.88
C LYS A 4 17.01 -16.02 5.56
N GLU A 5 16.28 -15.04 5.06
CA GLU A 5 16.75 -13.65 5.04
C GLU A 5 16.73 -13.11 6.49
N PRO A 6 17.84 -12.55 7.02
CA PRO A 6 17.84 -12.00 8.36
C PRO A 6 16.92 -10.77 8.41
N ALA A 7 16.10 -10.69 9.46
CA ALA A 7 15.31 -9.50 9.72
C ALA A 7 16.27 -8.34 10.00
N VAL A 8 16.21 -7.29 9.17
CA VAL A 8 17.00 -6.07 9.36
C VAL A 8 16.58 -5.39 10.66
N ASP A 9 17.57 -4.97 11.45
CA ASP A 9 17.39 -4.33 12.75
C ASP A 9 16.55 -3.04 12.62
N PHE A 10 15.62 -2.85 13.56
CA PHE A 10 14.68 -1.73 13.58
C PHE A 10 15.40 -0.37 13.72
N SER A 11 16.64 -0.38 14.23
CA SER A 11 17.50 0.79 14.41
C SER A 11 18.02 1.39 13.09
N THR A 12 18.00 0.66 11.96
CA THR A 12 18.49 1.17 10.68
C THR A 12 17.46 2.00 9.91
N ARG A 13 16.35 2.35 10.57
CA ARG A 13 15.29 3.18 9.99
C ARG A 13 15.70 4.65 10.01
N TYR A 14 15.53 5.35 8.89
CA TYR A 14 15.55 6.82 8.89
C TYR A 14 14.32 7.35 9.62
N PRO A 15 14.47 8.05 10.75
CA PRO A 15 13.37 8.72 11.43
C PRO A 15 12.74 9.76 10.48
N HIS A 16 11.45 10.09 10.67
CA HIS A 16 10.66 11.08 9.90
C HIS A 16 10.12 10.70 8.51
N ILE A 17 10.68 9.70 7.80
CA ILE A 17 10.15 9.35 6.47
C ILE A 17 8.80 8.61 6.55
N LEU A 18 8.64 7.75 7.56
CA LEU A 18 7.37 7.06 7.81
C LEU A 18 6.27 8.07 8.20
N GLU A 19 6.59 9.02 9.07
CA GLU A 19 5.69 10.08 9.52
C GLU A 19 5.27 11.00 8.38
N SER A 20 6.20 11.36 7.48
CA SER A 20 5.88 12.13 6.27
C SER A 20 4.98 11.37 5.30
N CYS A 21 5.09 10.05 5.21
CA CYS A 21 4.20 9.25 4.38
C CYS A 21 2.79 9.14 4.97
N LEU A 22 2.69 9.13 6.31
CA LEU A 22 1.44 9.15 7.03
C LEU A 22 0.77 10.52 7.02
N SER A 23 1.51 11.62 6.80
CA SER A 23 0.92 12.97 6.72
C SER A 23 0.34 13.32 5.33
N VAL A 24 0.84 12.71 4.25
CA VAL A 24 0.38 12.93 2.86
C VAL A 24 -1.08 12.54 2.59
N PRO A 25 -1.66 11.47 3.18
CA PRO A 25 -3.08 11.15 2.97
C PRO A 25 -4.06 11.96 3.84
N PHE A 26 -3.58 12.74 4.82
CA PHE A 26 -4.41 13.56 5.69
C PHE A 26 -4.13 15.08 5.63
N PRO A 27 -3.99 15.74 4.46
CA PRO A 27 -4.09 17.18 4.43
C PRO A 27 -5.53 17.56 4.80
N ARG A 28 -5.66 18.38 5.83
CA ARG A 28 -6.91 19.04 6.22
C ARG A 28 -7.52 19.67 4.96
N LEU A 29 -8.72 19.20 4.61
CA LEU A 29 -9.76 19.99 3.95
C LEU A 29 -9.24 21.06 2.95
N SER A 30 -8.82 20.64 1.76
CA SER A 30 -8.64 21.58 0.65
C SER A 30 -9.24 21.03 -0.63
N HIS A 31 -9.94 21.92 -1.32
CA HIS A 31 -10.96 21.67 -2.32
C HIS A 31 -10.38 21.10 -3.62
N LYS A 32 -10.34 19.77 -3.73
CA LYS A 32 -10.47 18.94 -4.96
C LYS A 32 -10.18 17.48 -4.61
N SER A 33 -11.04 16.84 -3.80
CA SER A 33 -10.84 15.43 -3.47
C SER A 33 -11.22 14.54 -4.66
N LEU A 34 -10.27 14.28 -5.58
CA LEU A 34 -10.42 13.27 -6.64
C LEU A 34 -10.59 11.84 -6.08
N HIS A 35 -10.38 11.65 -4.78
CA HIS A 35 -10.48 10.36 -4.08
C HIS A 35 -11.70 10.32 -3.16
N ARG A 36 -12.90 10.29 -3.74
CA ARG A 36 -14.16 10.03 -3.03
C ARG A 36 -14.40 8.53 -2.89
N GLY A 37 -13.59 7.84 -2.08
CA GLY A 37 -13.79 6.42 -1.84
C GLY A 37 -12.76 5.79 -0.92
N LEU A 38 -13.19 4.81 -0.14
CA LEU A 38 -12.30 3.94 0.67
C LEU A 38 -11.24 3.28 -0.20
N VAL A 39 -11.62 2.80 -1.39
CA VAL A 39 -10.74 2.15 -2.36
C VAL A 39 -9.68 3.11 -2.88
N SER A 40 -10.08 4.33 -3.28
CA SER A 40 -9.15 5.34 -3.77
C SER A 40 -8.14 5.75 -2.70
N LYS A 41 -8.58 5.89 -1.43
CA LYS A 41 -7.69 6.16 -0.29
C LYS A 41 -6.71 5.02 -0.05
N ALA A 42 -7.20 3.78 -0.05
CA ALA A 42 -6.37 2.59 0.09
C ALA A 42 -5.33 2.48 -1.04
N ALA A 43 -5.72 2.81 -2.28
CA ALA A 43 -4.86 2.74 -3.44
C ALA A 43 -3.70 3.74 -3.39
N VAL A 44 -3.99 5.00 -3.06
CA VAL A 44 -2.97 6.03 -2.89
C VAL A 44 -2.02 5.67 -1.74
N LEU A 45 -2.57 5.24 -0.60
CA LEU A 45 -1.77 4.83 0.56
C LEU A 45 -0.84 3.67 0.20
N PHE A 46 -1.36 2.63 -0.45
CA PHE A 46 -0.58 1.47 -0.87
C PHE A 46 0.53 1.86 -1.85
N TYR A 47 0.21 2.65 -2.89
CA TYR A 47 1.21 3.14 -3.85
C TYR A 47 2.34 3.90 -3.15
N LEU A 48 2.01 4.84 -2.25
CA LEU A 48 3.00 5.63 -1.54
C LEU A 48 3.91 4.75 -0.67
N LEU A 49 3.34 3.79 0.07
CA LEU A 49 4.11 2.87 0.91
C LEU A 49 5.04 1.97 0.10
N VAL A 50 4.59 1.50 -1.06
CA VAL A 50 5.39 0.65 -1.94
C VAL A 50 6.52 1.44 -2.62
N LYS A 51 6.26 2.69 -3.04
CA LYS A 51 7.25 3.54 -3.72
C LYS A 51 8.23 4.21 -2.75
N ASN A 52 7.87 4.37 -1.48
CA ASN A 52 8.74 5.01 -0.51
C ASN A 52 9.92 4.08 -0.15
N ARG A 53 11.13 4.43 -0.58
CA ARG A 53 12.37 3.65 -0.42
C ARG A 53 12.95 3.65 1.01
N SER A 54 12.19 4.07 2.01
CA SER A 54 12.71 4.29 3.37
C SER A 54 13.13 3.02 4.13
N PHE A 55 12.65 1.83 3.76
CA PHE A 55 13.07 0.58 4.41
C PHE A 55 13.52 -0.48 3.40
N ASN A 56 14.84 -0.71 3.35
CA ASN A 56 15.47 -1.79 2.62
C ASN A 56 14.76 -3.13 2.92
N ASN A 57 14.32 -3.81 1.87
CA ASN A 57 13.74 -5.16 1.79
C ASN A 57 12.48 -5.49 2.65
N SER A 58 12.11 -4.69 3.65
CA SER A 58 10.97 -4.95 4.55
C SER A 58 9.67 -4.22 4.14
N ASN A 59 9.72 -3.34 3.14
CA ASN A 59 8.59 -2.51 2.70
C ASN A 59 7.39 -3.27 2.12
N LYS A 60 7.60 -4.40 1.43
CA LYS A 60 6.48 -5.16 0.82
C LYS A 60 5.52 -5.70 1.88
N ARG A 61 6.07 -6.17 3.02
CA ARG A 61 5.27 -6.68 4.14
C ARG A 61 4.53 -5.56 4.85
N VAL A 62 5.18 -4.40 5.05
CA VAL A 62 4.55 -3.24 5.71
C VAL A 62 3.43 -2.65 4.83
N ALA A 63 3.65 -2.51 3.52
CA ALA A 63 2.64 -2.00 2.60
C ALA A 63 1.40 -2.90 2.54
N LEU A 64 1.61 -4.22 2.43
CA LEU A 64 0.53 -5.20 2.44
C LEU A 64 -0.20 -5.23 3.80
N ALA A 65 0.53 -5.29 4.91
CA ALA A 65 -0.08 -5.27 6.24
C ALA A 65 -0.91 -4.00 6.47
N THR A 66 -0.38 -2.83 6.06
CA THR A 66 -1.11 -1.56 6.19
C THR A 66 -2.38 -1.56 5.34
N LEU A 67 -2.33 -2.09 4.11
CA LEU A 67 -3.51 -2.24 3.26
C LEU A 67 -4.57 -3.15 3.90
N PHE A 68 -4.16 -4.32 4.40
CA PHE A 68 -5.08 -5.25 5.06
C PHE A 68 -5.69 -4.68 6.34
N VAL A 69 -4.89 -4.06 7.21
CA VAL A 69 -5.38 -3.41 8.43
C VAL A 69 -6.35 -2.28 8.09
N PHE A 70 -6.02 -1.44 7.11
CA PHE A 70 -6.90 -0.36 6.68
C PHE A 70 -8.25 -0.89 6.18
N LEU A 71 -8.26 -1.94 5.36
CA LEU A 71 -9.50 -2.54 4.86
C LEU A 71 -10.28 -3.23 5.98
N TYR A 72 -9.60 -3.97 6.86
CA TYR A 72 -10.20 -4.66 7.99
C TYR A 72 -10.93 -3.71 8.94
N LEU A 73 -10.32 -2.58 9.29
CA LEU A 73 -10.94 -1.53 10.12
C LEU A 73 -12.22 -0.96 9.49
N ASN A 74 -12.34 -1.07 8.16
CA ASN A 74 -13.51 -0.65 7.41
C ASN A 74 -14.44 -1.80 7.03
N LYS A 75 -14.32 -2.98 7.67
CA LYS A 75 -15.13 -4.19 7.43
C LYS A 75 -15.04 -4.70 5.98
N ARG A 76 -13.93 -4.46 5.30
CA ARG A 76 -13.63 -4.98 3.96
C ARG A 76 -12.43 -5.92 4.00
N TRP A 77 -12.32 -6.78 3.01
CA TRP A 77 -11.18 -7.68 2.85
C TRP A 77 -10.80 -7.84 1.38
N LEU A 78 -9.59 -8.29 1.10
CA LEU A 78 -9.16 -8.68 -0.25
C LEU A 78 -9.15 -10.20 -0.36
N LYS A 79 -10.00 -10.75 -1.23
CA LYS A 79 -10.00 -12.17 -1.57
C LYS A 79 -9.17 -12.39 -2.82
N VAL A 80 -7.85 -12.41 -2.65
CA VAL A 80 -6.88 -12.59 -3.74
C VAL A 80 -5.85 -13.63 -3.33
N ASP A 81 -5.29 -14.34 -4.31
CA ASP A 81 -4.22 -15.29 -4.06
C ASP A 81 -2.94 -14.57 -3.58
N SER A 82 -2.21 -15.21 -2.68
CA SER A 82 -1.00 -14.62 -2.08
C SER A 82 0.10 -14.37 -3.12
N LYS A 83 0.23 -15.23 -4.13
CA LYS A 83 1.21 -15.07 -5.21
C LYS A 83 0.82 -13.92 -6.12
N GLU A 84 -0.47 -13.81 -6.46
CA GLU A 84 -0.99 -12.72 -7.28
C GLU A 84 -0.79 -11.36 -6.59
N LEU A 85 -1.15 -11.27 -5.31
CA LEU A 85 -0.95 -10.04 -4.52
C LEU A 85 0.51 -9.64 -4.40
N CYS A 86 1.40 -10.63 -4.20
CA CYS A 86 2.84 -10.39 -4.16
C CYS A 86 3.37 -9.86 -5.50
N ASN A 87 2.97 -10.50 -6.61
CA ASN A 87 3.34 -10.08 -7.96
C ASN A 87 2.84 -8.66 -8.26
N PHE A 88 1.61 -8.35 -7.86
CA PHE A 88 1.05 -7.02 -8.02
C PHE A 88 1.84 -5.96 -7.24
N CYS A 89 2.20 -6.26 -5.98
CA CYS A 89 3.05 -5.38 -5.17
C CYS A 89 4.43 -5.15 -5.82
N VAL A 90 5.04 -6.18 -6.41
CA VAL A 90 6.31 -6.06 -7.14
C VAL A 90 6.15 -5.19 -8.38
N TRP A 91 5.07 -5.38 -9.15
CA TRP A 91 4.76 -4.56 -10.32
C TRP A 91 4.62 -3.08 -9.97
N VAL A 92 3.91 -2.76 -8.89
CA VAL A 92 3.78 -1.38 -8.38
C VAL A 92 5.13 -0.80 -7.96
N ALA A 93 5.99 -1.60 -7.30
CA ALA A 93 7.33 -1.15 -6.91
C ALA A 93 8.19 -0.78 -8.13
N GLN A 94 8.12 -1.60 -9.18
CA GLN A 94 8.86 -1.45 -10.43
C GLN A 94 8.28 -0.37 -11.36
N SER A 95 7.04 0.09 -11.14
CA SER A 95 6.40 1.02 -12.06
C SER A 95 7.16 2.35 -12.17
N PRO A 96 7.21 2.98 -13.36
CA PRO A 96 7.85 4.30 -13.53
C PRO A 96 7.15 5.36 -12.67
N THR A 97 7.93 6.24 -12.03
CA THR A 97 7.37 7.35 -11.23
C THR A 97 6.59 8.36 -12.06
N GLN A 98 6.88 8.45 -13.36
CA GLN A 98 6.15 9.25 -14.33
C GLN A 98 4.71 8.76 -14.52
N LEU A 99 4.47 7.44 -14.36
CA LEU A 99 3.16 6.81 -14.50
C LEU A 99 2.44 6.67 -13.15
N LYS A 100 2.65 7.62 -12.25
CA LYS A 100 2.10 7.60 -10.90
C LYS A 100 0.58 7.48 -10.92
N GLU A 101 -0.10 8.30 -11.72
CA GLU A 101 -1.56 8.36 -11.74
C GLU A 101 -2.17 7.07 -12.29
N GLU A 102 -1.58 6.53 -13.35
CA GLU A 102 -1.97 5.27 -13.98
C GLU A 102 -1.73 4.09 -13.04
N THR A 103 -0.58 4.09 -12.34
CA THR A 103 -0.28 3.06 -11.35
C THR A 103 -1.30 3.10 -10.20
N VAL A 104 -1.63 4.29 -9.69
CA VAL A 104 -2.64 4.44 -8.63
C VAL A 104 -4.02 3.95 -9.12
N LYS A 105 -4.43 4.30 -10.34
CA LYS A 105 -5.67 3.79 -10.94
C LYS A 105 -5.67 2.27 -11.09
N ALA A 106 -4.53 1.67 -11.45
CA ALA A 106 -4.37 0.23 -11.51
C ALA A 106 -4.52 -0.42 -10.13
N VAL A 107 -3.95 0.18 -9.08
CA VAL A 107 -4.12 -0.26 -7.68
C VAL A 107 -5.58 -0.15 -7.25
N GLU A 108 -6.25 0.96 -7.58
CA GLU A 108 -7.66 1.15 -7.27
C GLU A 108 -8.53 0.09 -7.93
N LYS A 109 -8.29 -0.19 -9.22
CA LYS A 109 -8.97 -1.26 -9.95
C LYS A 109 -8.70 -2.63 -9.32
N PHE A 110 -7.45 -2.93 -8.98
CA PHE A 110 -7.06 -4.19 -8.34
C PHE A 110 -7.79 -4.39 -7.00
N ILE A 111 -7.78 -3.38 -6.13
CA ILE A 111 -8.50 -3.43 -4.85
C ILE A 111 -9.99 -3.64 -5.12
N HIS A 112 -10.60 -2.88 -6.03
CA HIS A 112 -12.03 -3.01 -6.35
C HIS A 112 -12.40 -4.41 -6.86
N THR A 113 -11.57 -5.02 -7.70
CA THR A 113 -11.81 -6.38 -8.25
C THR A 113 -11.84 -7.44 -7.16
N TYR A 114 -10.96 -7.34 -6.17
CA TYR A 114 -10.80 -8.36 -5.11
C TYR A 114 -11.49 -7.99 -3.79
N LEU A 115 -12.17 -6.84 -3.74
CA LEU A 115 -12.81 -6.34 -2.52
C LEU A 115 -14.05 -7.16 -2.20
N VAL A 116 -14.08 -7.71 -1.00
CA VAL A 116 -15.25 -8.40 -0.44
C VAL A 116 -15.62 -7.77 0.89
N ASP A 117 -16.88 -7.92 1.29
CA ASP A 117 -17.31 -7.55 2.63
C ASP A 117 -16.82 -8.60 3.63
N LEU A 118 -16.27 -8.13 4.73
CA LEU A 118 -15.85 -8.99 5.83
C LEU A 118 -17.13 -9.39 6.58
N LYS A 119 -17.65 -10.60 6.30
CA LYS A 119 -18.75 -11.17 7.09
C LYS A 119 -18.23 -11.41 8.52
N LYS A 120 -19.02 -10.99 9.51
CA LYS A 120 -18.78 -11.27 10.93
C LYS A 120 -18.83 -12.77 11.20
#